data_AF-A0A699VLL6-F1
#
_entry.id   AF-A0A699VLL6-F1
#
_cell.length_a   1.000
_cell.length_b   1.000
_cell.length_c   1.000
_cell.angle_alpha   90.00
_cell.angle_beta   90.00
_cell.angle_gamma   90.00
#
_symmetry.space_group_name_H-M   'P 1'
#
loop_
_entity.id
_entity.type
_entity.pdbx_description
1 polymer ?
#
loop_
_entity_poly.entity_id
_entity_poly.type
_entity_poly.pdbx_seq_one_letter_code
_entity_poly.pdbx_strand_id
1 'polypeptide(L)'
;KNVSQDIRDQLNAEAEAVQIILTGIDKDIYSTFDACPNACEMWKAIERLKQGESINVQDVETNLYWEFRKFTSRDGESLELYYSRFYKMMNELVRNLVKQSQELKIVSYYKLYDILKQHHNCGV
;
A
#
# COMPACT_ATOMS: atom_id res chain seq x y z
N LYS A 1 7.88 -24.51 25.60
CA LYS A 1 7.21 -24.19 24.32
C LYS A 1 7.12 -25.47 23.52
N ASN A 2 5.93 -25.83 23.04
CA ASN A 2 5.73 -27.03 22.24
C ASN A 2 6.10 -26.69 20.79
N VAL A 3 7.08 -27.41 20.22
CA VAL A 3 7.55 -27.26 18.82
C VAL A 3 6.39 -27.19 17.81
N SER A 4 5.28 -27.88 18.08
CA SER A 4 4.09 -27.85 17.24
C SER A 4 3.36 -26.51 17.18
N GLN A 5 3.48 -25.66 18.21
CA GLN A 5 2.86 -24.33 18.21
C GLN A 5 3.71 -23.35 17.42
N ASP A 6 5.04 -23.39 17.59
CA ASP A 6 5.97 -22.52 16.87
C ASP A 6 5.88 -22.76 15.35
N ILE A 7 5.73 -24.01 14.90
CA ILE A 7 5.50 -24.35 13.47
C ILE A 7 4.17 -23.78 12.95
N ARG A 8 3.11 -23.83 13.76
CA ARG A 8 1.78 -23.32 13.37
C ARG A 8 1.79 -21.80 13.24
N ASP A 9 2.45 -21.13 14.18
CA ASP A 9 2.57 -19.67 14.18
C ASP A 9 3.42 -19.20 12.99
N GLN A 10 4.47 -19.94 12.62
CA GLN A 10 5.25 -19.68 11.41
C GLN A 10 4.42 -19.84 10.13
N LEU A 11 3.68 -20.94 9.97
CA LEU A 11 2.86 -21.16 8.78
C LEU A 11 1.76 -20.09 8.62
N ASN A 12 1.16 -19.64 9.73
CA ASN A 12 0.19 -18.55 9.71
C ASN A 12 0.82 -17.21 9.29
N ALA A 13 2.01 -16.89 9.80
CA ALA A 13 2.74 -15.69 9.41
C ALA A 13 3.16 -15.69 7.95
N GLU A 14 3.60 -16.85 7.42
CA GLU A 14 3.89 -17.03 6.00
C GLU A 14 2.64 -16.82 5.14
N ALA A 15 1.49 -17.36 5.56
CA ALA A 15 0.22 -17.17 4.87
C ALA A 15 -0.25 -15.70 4.88
N GLU A 16 -0.11 -15.00 6.01
CA GLU A 16 -0.43 -13.56 6.12
C GLU A 16 0.48 -12.71 5.23
N ALA A 17 1.78 -13.00 5.21
CA ALA A 17 2.74 -12.32 4.33
C ALA A 17 2.38 -12.51 2.85
N VAL A 18 2.04 -13.73 2.43
CA VAL A 18 1.60 -14.02 1.05
C VAL A 18 0.35 -13.24 0.68
N GLN A 19 -0.66 -13.20 1.55
CA GLN A 19 -1.89 -12.43 1.28
C GLN A 19 -1.61 -10.93 1.13
N ILE A 20 -0.81 -10.33 2.01
CA ILE A 20 -0.42 -8.91 1.94
C ILE A 20 0.27 -8.60 0.60
N ILE A 21 1.16 -9.50 0.13
CA ILE A 21 1.86 -9.31 -1.13
C ILE A 21 0.92 -9.44 -2.33
N LEU A 22 0.01 -10.41 -2.33
CA LEU A 22 -0.95 -10.61 -3.40
C LEU A 22 -2.00 -9.50 -3.51
N THR A 23 -2.36 -8.84 -2.39
CA THR A 23 -3.45 -7.86 -2.38
C THR A 23 -3.01 -6.40 -2.31
N GLY A 24 -1.81 -6.09 -1.80
CA GLY A 24 -1.48 -4.72 -1.38
C GLY A 24 -0.13 -4.17 -1.85
N ILE A 25 0.77 -5.00 -2.37
CA ILE A 25 2.14 -4.59 -2.71
C ILE A 25 2.35 -4.62 -4.23
N ASP A 26 3.17 -3.70 -4.73
CA ASP A 26 3.50 -3.61 -6.16
C ASP A 26 4.10 -4.92 -6.71
N LYS A 27 3.76 -5.27 -7.96
CA LYS A 27 4.27 -6.46 -8.66
C LYS A 27 5.80 -6.50 -8.70
N ASP A 28 6.45 -5.34 -8.71
CA ASP A 28 7.91 -5.23 -8.72
C ASP A 28 8.53 -5.65 -7.38
N ILE A 29 7.83 -5.40 -6.27
CA ILE A 29 8.25 -5.87 -4.94
C ILE A 29 7.96 -7.38 -4.80
N TYR A 30 6.81 -7.88 -5.29
CA TYR A 30 6.56 -9.33 -5.36
C TYR A 30 7.63 -10.07 -6.15
N SER A 31 8.03 -9.54 -7.31
CA SER A 31 9.09 -10.14 -8.15
C SER A 31 10.46 -10.11 -7.45
N THR A 32 10.72 -9.06 -6.66
CA THR A 32 11.94 -8.97 -5.83
C THR A 32 11.93 -10.01 -4.70
N PHE A 33 10.77 -10.29 -4.10
CA PHE A 33 10.61 -11.32 -3.06
C PHE A 33 10.63 -12.75 -3.60
N ASP A 34 10.04 -13.00 -4.77
CA ASP A 34 10.06 -14.32 -5.44
C ASP A 34 11.49 -14.77 -5.76
N ALA A 35 12.40 -13.81 -5.99
CA ALA A 35 13.82 -14.05 -6.17
C ALA A 35 14.60 -14.34 -4.87
N CYS A 36 13.99 -14.16 -3.68
CA CYS A 36 14.65 -14.39 -2.40
C CYS A 36 14.48 -15.85 -1.93
N PRO A 37 15.57 -16.57 -1.64
CA PRO A 37 15.49 -18.00 -1.28
C PRO A 37 15.03 -18.25 0.17
N ASN A 38 15.03 -17.24 1.04
CA ASN A 38 14.59 -17.36 2.44
C ASN A 38 14.18 -16.00 3.04
N ALA A 39 13.51 -16.05 4.19
CA ALA A 39 13.00 -14.89 4.92
C ALA A 39 14.08 -13.85 5.33
N CYS A 40 15.35 -14.27 5.50
CA CYS A 40 16.46 -13.36 5.84
C CYS A 40 16.86 -12.48 4.65
N GLU A 41 16.86 -13.02 3.43
CA GLU A 41 17.11 -12.21 2.22
C GLU A 41 15.93 -11.29 1.90
N MET A 42 14.69 -11.74 2.18
CA MET A 42 13.49 -10.90 2.10
C MET A 42 13.58 -9.69 3.04
N TRP A 43 14.05 -9.89 4.28
CA TRP A 43 14.25 -8.82 5.26
C TRP A 43 15.21 -7.72 4.77
N LYS A 44 16.35 -8.10 4.19
CA LYS A 44 17.35 -7.15 3.66
C LYS A 44 16.83 -6.33 2.48
N ALA A 45 15.97 -6.91 1.64
CA ALA A 45 15.34 -6.20 0.53
C ALA A 45 14.37 -5.13 1.04
N ILE A 46 13.60 -5.45 2.07
CA ILE A 46 12.67 -4.52 2.75
C ILE A 46 13.43 -3.35 3.38
N GLU A 47 14.50 -3.59 4.14
CA GLU A 47 15.27 -2.51 4.77
C GLU A 47 15.77 -1.44 3.79
N ARG A 48 16.11 -1.84 2.56
CA ARG A 48 16.53 -0.91 1.49
C ARG A 48 15.38 -0.04 0.98
N LEU A 49 14.19 -0.63 0.88
CA LEU A 49 12.98 0.08 0.43
C LEU A 49 12.51 1.10 1.48
N LYS A 50 12.62 0.78 2.77
CA LYS A 50 12.22 1.67 3.89
C LYS A 50 12.88 3.04 3.87
N GLN A 51 14.11 3.12 3.36
CA GLN A 51 14.89 4.36 3.37
C GLN A 51 14.36 5.41 2.38
N GLY A 52 13.41 5.05 1.50
CA GLY A 52 12.90 5.93 0.43
C GLY A 52 11.53 6.58 0.65
N GLU A 53 10.70 6.12 1.60
CA GLU A 53 9.28 6.52 1.67
C GLU A 53 8.81 6.82 3.10
N SER A 54 8.38 8.07 3.34
CA SER A 54 7.55 8.41 4.50
C SER A 54 6.48 9.41 4.06
N ILE A 55 5.23 9.23 4.48
CA ILE A 55 4.36 10.25 5.09
C ILE A 55 2.89 9.75 5.21
N ASN A 56 2.30 10.19 6.33
CA ASN A 56 0.96 10.04 6.93
C ASN A 56 -0.20 10.66 6.11
N VAL A 57 -1.28 9.90 5.91
CA VAL A 57 -2.41 10.30 5.06
C VAL A 57 -3.73 9.68 5.50
N GLN A 58 -4.46 10.36 6.37
CA GLN A 58 -5.82 9.93 6.71
C GLN A 58 -6.89 10.99 6.40
N ASP A 59 -6.50 12.24 6.10
CA ASP A 59 -7.47 13.35 6.10
C ASP A 59 -7.95 13.82 4.72
N VAL A 60 -7.36 13.36 3.61
CA VAL A 60 -7.67 13.88 2.26
C VAL A 60 -8.61 12.97 1.45
N GLU A 61 -8.60 11.67 1.73
CA GLU A 61 -9.24 10.63 0.92
C GLU A 61 -10.76 10.77 0.77
N THR A 62 -11.44 11.22 1.82
CA THR A 62 -12.90 11.15 1.87
C THR A 62 -13.57 12.35 1.20
N ASN A 63 -12.92 13.52 1.10
CA ASN A 63 -13.60 14.76 0.69
C ASN A 63 -13.85 14.87 -0.83
N LEU A 64 -12.89 14.47 -1.66
CA LEU A 64 -12.93 14.74 -3.10
C LEU A 64 -13.87 13.80 -3.88
N TYR A 65 -14.03 12.56 -3.44
CA TYR A 65 -14.97 11.62 -4.07
C TYR A 65 -16.44 12.09 -3.94
N TRP A 66 -16.77 12.74 -2.82
CA TRP A 66 -18.09 13.36 -2.63
C TRP A 66 -18.32 14.56 -3.54
N GLU A 67 -17.30 15.39 -3.76
CA GLU A 67 -17.36 16.54 -4.67
C GLU A 67 -17.55 16.10 -6.13
N PHE A 68 -16.87 15.02 -6.57
CA PHE A 68 -17.09 14.42 -7.89
C PHE A 68 -18.55 14.04 -8.12
N ARG A 69 -19.16 13.36 -7.15
CA ARG A 69 -20.55 12.89 -7.27
C ARG A 69 -21.57 14.03 -7.39
N LYS A 70 -21.21 15.23 -6.91
CA LYS A 70 -22.05 16.44 -6.98
C LYS A 70 -21.72 17.33 -8.19
N PHE A 71 -20.68 17.00 -8.97
CA PHE A 71 -20.21 17.85 -10.04
C PHE A 71 -21.22 17.94 -11.19
N THR A 72 -21.78 19.14 -11.39
CA THR A 72 -22.75 19.45 -12.44
C THR A 72 -22.42 20.80 -13.09
N SER A 73 -22.93 21.00 -14.30
CA SER A 73 -22.83 22.29 -14.99
C SER A 73 -23.59 23.36 -14.21
N ARG A 74 -23.04 24.57 -14.15
CA ARG A 74 -23.75 25.72 -13.56
C ARG A 74 -24.61 26.41 -14.62
N ASP A 75 -25.68 27.06 -14.19
CA ASP A 75 -26.51 27.83 -15.11
C ASP A 75 -25.71 29.01 -15.71
N GLY A 76 -25.85 29.23 -17.01
CA GLY A 76 -25.06 30.20 -17.77
C GLY A 76 -23.55 29.92 -17.88
N GLU A 77 -23.08 28.73 -17.48
CA GLU A 77 -21.67 28.38 -17.60
C GLU A 77 -21.26 28.11 -19.06
N SER A 78 -20.17 28.74 -19.49
CA SER A 78 -19.58 28.44 -20.79
C SER A 78 -18.93 27.06 -20.78
N LEU A 79 -18.91 26.41 -21.95
CA LEU A 79 -18.32 25.08 -22.10
C LEU A 79 -16.84 25.05 -21.69
N GLU A 80 -16.10 26.12 -21.97
CA GLU A 80 -14.69 26.27 -21.60
C GLU A 80 -14.49 26.26 -20.08
N LEU A 81 -15.32 27.00 -19.34
CA LEU A 81 -15.26 27.06 -17.88
C LEU A 81 -15.68 25.74 -17.24
N TYR A 82 -16.68 25.07 -17.81
CA TYR A 82 -17.10 23.74 -17.39
C TYR A 82 -15.94 22.73 -17.48
N TYR A 83 -15.28 22.64 -18.64
CA TYR A 83 -14.18 21.70 -18.83
C TYR A 83 -12.96 22.05 -17.98
N SER A 84 -12.65 23.34 -17.80
CA SER A 84 -11.55 23.78 -16.93
C SER A 84 -11.76 23.32 -15.48
N ARG A 85 -12.97 23.49 -14.93
CA ARG A 85 -13.32 23.01 -13.59
C ARG A 85 -13.28 21.49 -13.48
N PHE A 86 -13.83 20.80 -14.48
CA PHE A 86 -13.85 19.34 -14.51
C PHE A 86 -12.43 18.77 -14.50
N TYR A 87 -11.55 19.28 -15.36
CA TYR A 87 -10.17 18.83 -15.46
C TYR A 87 -9.39 19.05 -14.17
N LYS A 88 -9.58 20.21 -13.52
CA LYS A 88 -8.96 20.50 -12.22
C LYS A 88 -9.38 19.49 -11.15
N MET A 89 -10.68 19.23 -11.03
CA MET A 89 -11.22 18.24 -10.09
C MET A 89 -10.69 16.83 -10.38
N MET A 90 -10.66 16.40 -11.65
CA MET A 90 -10.15 15.08 -12.03
C MET A 90 -8.66 14.92 -11.72
N ASN A 91 -7.84 15.94 -11.95
CA ASN A 91 -6.41 15.90 -11.59
C ASN A 91 -6.21 15.76 -10.08
N GLU A 92 -7.03 16.45 -9.28
CA GLU A 92 -6.99 16.33 -7.82
C GLU A 92 -7.43 14.93 -7.36
N LEU A 93 -8.48 14.36 -7.95
CA LEU A 93 -8.90 12.99 -7.68
C LEU A 93 -7.80 11.96 -8.02
N VAL A 94 -7.22 12.04 -9.22
CA VAL A 94 -6.16 11.13 -9.66
C VAL A 94 -4.93 11.21 -8.74
N ARG A 95 -4.50 12.43 -8.38
CA ARG A 95 -3.38 12.61 -7.44
C ARG A 95 -3.66 11.98 -6.08
N ASN A 96 -4.89 12.10 -5.59
CA ASN A 96 -5.26 11.46 -4.34
C ASN A 96 -5.29 9.95 -4.48
N LEU A 97 -5.95 9.37 -5.48
CA LEU A 97 -5.95 7.91 -5.71
C LEU A 97 -4.53 7.32 -5.79
N VAL A 98 -3.59 8.01 -6.45
CA VAL A 98 -2.18 7.61 -6.49
C VAL A 98 -1.56 7.64 -5.08
N LYS A 99 -1.84 8.70 -4.33
CA LYS A 99 -1.38 8.87 -2.95
C LYS A 99 -1.99 7.80 -2.00
N GLN A 100 -3.29 7.53 -2.06
CA GLN A 100 -3.98 6.42 -1.35
C GLN A 100 -3.32 5.07 -1.65
N SER A 101 -3.06 4.81 -2.94
CA SER A 101 -2.41 3.57 -3.37
C SER A 101 -1.00 3.46 -2.79
N GLN A 102 -0.25 4.56 -2.73
CA GLN A 102 1.07 4.62 -2.09
C GLN A 102 0.97 4.40 -0.57
N GLU A 103 -0.04 4.92 0.12
CA GLU A 103 -0.21 4.68 1.56
C GLU A 103 -0.61 3.26 1.89
N LEU A 104 -1.55 2.68 1.14
CA LEU A 104 -1.92 1.28 1.31
C LEU A 104 -0.71 0.38 1.07
N LYS A 105 0.14 0.73 0.09
CA LYS A 105 1.44 0.08 -0.12
C LYS A 105 2.36 0.28 1.09
N ILE A 106 2.49 1.49 1.62
CA ILE A 106 3.31 1.81 2.80
C ILE A 106 2.81 1.05 4.05
N VAL A 107 1.52 1.08 4.36
CA VAL A 107 0.90 0.39 5.52
C VAL A 107 1.08 -1.11 5.39
N SER A 108 0.80 -1.68 4.21
CA SER A 108 1.01 -3.10 3.91
C SER A 108 2.49 -3.50 4.08
N TYR A 109 3.39 -2.64 3.62
CA TYR A 109 4.83 -2.80 3.76
C TYR A 109 5.28 -2.81 5.25
N TYR A 110 4.82 -1.86 6.07
CA TYR A 110 5.18 -1.81 7.49
C TYR A 110 4.64 -3.02 8.26
N LYS A 111 3.42 -3.46 7.92
CA LYS A 111 2.84 -4.68 8.49
C LYS A 111 3.65 -5.93 8.11
N LEU A 112 4.06 -6.04 6.84
CA LEU A 112 4.93 -7.13 6.37
C LEU A 112 6.28 -7.11 7.09
N TYR A 113 6.89 -5.94 7.27
CA TYR A 113 8.12 -5.76 8.04
C TYR A 113 7.93 -6.26 9.49
N ASP A 114 6.88 -5.85 10.19
CA ASP A 114 6.68 -6.28 11.58
C ASP A 114 6.49 -7.80 11.72
N ILE A 115 5.76 -8.44 10.80
CA ILE A 115 5.60 -9.90 10.75
C ILE A 115 6.97 -10.57 10.55
N LEU A 116 7.72 -10.16 9.52
CA LEU A 116 9.02 -10.78 9.23
C LEU A 116 10.04 -10.54 10.35
N LYS A 117 10.01 -9.37 10.99
CA LYS A 117 10.86 -9.06 12.15
C LYS A 117 10.63 -10.00 13.33
N GLN A 118 9.36 -10.32 13.61
CA GLN A 118 9.00 -11.20 14.73
C GLN A 118 9.50 -12.63 14.51
N HIS A 119 9.55 -13.08 13.24
CA HIS A 119 9.97 -14.43 12.88
C HIS A 119 11.45 -14.56 12.50
N HIS A 120 12.18 -13.46 12.33
CA HIS A 120 13.64 -13.46 12.09
C HIS A 120 14.43 -14.18 13.19
N ASN A 121 13.94 -14.17 14.44
CA ASN A 121 14.61 -14.83 15.57
C ASN A 121 14.32 -16.35 15.71
N CYS A 122 13.68 -16.99 14.72
CA CYS A 122 13.37 -18.44 14.77
C CYS A 122 14.35 -19.35 14.00
N GLY A 123 15.44 -18.83 13.45
CA GLY A 123 16.44 -19.65 12.75
C GLY A 123 17.87 -19.14 12.90
N VAL A 124 18.60 -19.75 13.85
CA VAL A 124 20.06 -19.73 14.06
C VAL A 124 20.67 -18.42 14.58
#